data_AF-A0A1A0Y2N7-F1
#
_entry.id   AF-A0A1A0Y2N7-F1
#
_cell.length_a   1.000
_cell.length_b   1.000
_cell.length_c   1.000
_cell.angle_alpha   90.00
_cell.angle_beta   90.00
_cell.angle_gamma   90.00
#
_symmetry.space_group_name_H-M   'P 1'
#
loop_
_entity.id
_entity.type
_entity.pdbx_description
1 polymer ?
#
loop_
_entity_poly.entity_id
_entity_poly.type
_entity_poly.pdbx_seq_one_letter_code
_entity_poly.pdbx_strand_id
1 'polypeptide(L)'
;MCGCRYGKVNGLTVMASTNHRKRARSYQRAHGVSYTVALRAVTAGDGWSNGITPWLRQSQKPFNCYWCGSVEAILSWGDIGEDTERIEFYCQNPDCNAREVDVLVVDDGTDTTRRRADAKALQRFPGEVLADPVLINDDEQLGWMVRTSPLPSARTSGQVQCLFCGKQTCDVDPAGDSDIGRLTLYCRNPRCAADTAIALVGRDGTPATQNREDVTALREIDNPPPPPSADGAPRIRPVGHRTDGVLDRRRG
;
A
#
# COMPACT_ATOMS: atom_id res chain seq x y z
N MET A 1 -5.22 -27.33 -1.41
CA MET A 1 -5.33 -27.84 -0.02
C MET A 1 -4.06 -27.45 0.74
N CYS A 2 -4.14 -26.42 1.59
CA CYS A 2 -3.01 -25.99 2.43
C CYS A 2 -2.94 -26.86 3.68
N GLY A 3 -1.88 -27.68 3.81
CA GLY A 3 -1.69 -28.57 4.95
C GLY A 3 -1.18 -27.83 6.20
N CYS A 4 -2.03 -27.72 7.22
CA CYS A 4 -1.61 -27.31 8.56
C CYS A 4 -0.78 -28.43 9.21
N ARG A 5 0.50 -28.19 9.47
CA ARG A 5 1.33 -29.06 10.33
C ARG A 5 1.33 -28.54 11.77
N TYR A 6 1.24 -29.45 12.72
CA TYR A 6 1.19 -29.19 14.15
C TYR A 6 2.59 -29.02 14.74
N GLY A 7 2.78 -28.01 15.59
CA GLY A 7 3.92 -27.91 16.51
C GLY A 7 3.41 -27.92 17.95
N LYS A 8 3.91 -28.83 18.80
CA LYS A 8 3.61 -28.84 20.23
C LYS A 8 4.53 -27.87 20.96
N VAL A 9 3.97 -26.93 21.71
CA VAL A 9 4.71 -26.08 22.66
C VAL A 9 3.93 -26.08 23.97
N ASN A 10 4.50 -26.65 25.04
CA ASN A 10 3.93 -26.65 26.40
C ASN A 10 2.43 -27.04 26.49
N GLY A 11 2.01 -28.12 25.82
CA GLY A 11 0.64 -28.64 25.94
C GLY A 11 -0.47 -27.83 25.26
N LEU A 12 -0.18 -26.63 24.74
CA LEU A 12 -1.10 -25.84 23.93
C LEU A 12 -0.75 -26.00 22.45
N THR A 13 -1.64 -26.62 21.70
CA THR A 13 -1.52 -26.75 20.24
C THR A 13 -1.91 -25.42 19.61
N VAL A 14 -0.94 -24.50 19.45
CA VAL A 14 -1.17 -23.26 18.72
C VAL A 14 -1.16 -23.58 17.23
N MET A 15 -2.31 -23.49 16.57
CA MET A 15 -2.37 -23.53 15.11
C MET A 15 -1.73 -22.27 14.54
N ALA A 16 -0.43 -22.33 14.29
CA ALA A 16 0.27 -21.27 13.59
C ALA A 16 0.00 -21.35 12.08
N SER A 17 -0.56 -20.27 11.53
CA SER A 17 -0.70 -20.07 10.08
C SER A 17 0.65 -20.15 9.38
N THR A 18 0.66 -20.42 8.07
CA THR A 18 1.89 -20.41 7.25
C THR A 18 2.67 -19.11 7.40
N ASN A 19 1.95 -18.00 7.53
CA ASN A 19 2.49 -16.66 7.76
C ASN A 19 3.20 -16.55 9.12
N HIS A 20 2.57 -16.98 10.22
CA HIS A 20 3.22 -17.02 11.54
C HIS A 20 4.53 -17.82 11.50
N ARG A 21 4.60 -18.90 10.72
CA ARG A 21 5.83 -19.69 10.57
C ARG A 21 6.91 -18.95 9.80
N LYS A 22 6.57 -18.25 8.70
CA LYS A 22 7.52 -17.41 7.94
C LYS A 22 8.09 -16.31 8.84
N ARG A 23 7.23 -15.58 9.54
CA ARG A 23 7.60 -14.50 10.48
C ARG A 23 8.44 -15.02 11.63
N ALA A 24 8.08 -16.17 12.22
CA ALA A 24 8.89 -16.81 13.25
C ALA A 24 10.30 -17.19 12.75
N ARG A 25 10.44 -17.66 11.49
CA ARG A 25 11.77 -17.94 10.91
C ARG A 25 12.59 -16.67 10.67
N SER A 26 11.97 -15.58 10.25
CA SER A 26 12.65 -14.28 10.11
C SER A 26 13.09 -13.75 11.48
N TYR A 27 12.21 -13.80 12.49
CA TYR A 27 12.53 -13.39 13.85
C TYR A 27 13.65 -14.23 14.49
N GLN A 28 13.58 -15.56 14.31
CA GLN A 28 14.63 -16.48 14.73
C GLN A 28 15.99 -16.11 14.14
N ARG A 29 16.06 -15.83 12.83
CA ARG A 29 17.31 -15.44 12.16
C ARG A 29 17.85 -14.11 12.65
N ALA A 30 16.98 -13.13 12.86
CA ALA A 30 17.37 -11.80 13.30
C ALA A 30 17.87 -11.76 14.76
N HIS A 31 17.36 -12.62 15.63
CA HIS A 31 17.64 -12.55 17.08
C HIS A 31 18.42 -13.75 17.63
N GLY A 32 18.75 -14.74 16.79
CA GLY A 32 19.48 -15.95 17.22
C GLY A 32 18.71 -16.83 18.22
N VAL A 33 17.38 -16.68 18.31
CA VAL A 33 16.53 -17.42 19.28
C VAL A 33 16.04 -18.76 18.71
N SER A 34 15.53 -19.65 19.57
CA SER A 34 14.89 -20.88 19.09
C SER A 34 13.61 -20.58 18.30
N TYR A 35 13.27 -21.46 17.35
CA TYR A 35 12.03 -21.35 16.57
C TYR A 35 10.78 -21.27 17.45
N THR A 36 10.77 -22.00 18.57
CA THR A 36 9.66 -22.00 19.53
C THR A 36 9.49 -20.64 20.22
N VAL A 37 10.59 -20.00 20.62
CA VAL A 37 10.58 -18.65 21.19
C VAL A 37 10.11 -17.65 20.14
N ALA A 38 10.63 -17.75 18.92
CA ALA A 38 10.21 -16.90 17.81
C ALA A 38 8.72 -17.06 17.47
N LEU A 39 8.21 -18.30 17.46
CA LEU A 39 6.81 -18.58 17.19
C LEU A 39 5.91 -17.96 18.25
N ARG A 40 6.26 -18.10 19.53
CA ARG A 40 5.52 -17.47 20.63
C ARG A 40 5.53 -15.94 20.50
N ALA A 41 6.65 -15.35 20.10
CA ALA A 41 6.76 -13.91 19.92
C ALA A 41 5.82 -13.39 18.83
N VAL A 42 5.66 -14.13 17.72
CA VAL A 42 4.80 -13.73 16.60
C VAL A 42 3.33 -14.07 16.75
N THR A 43 2.97 -15.02 17.63
CA THR A 43 1.58 -15.39 17.91
C THR A 43 1.01 -14.69 19.15
N ALA A 44 1.79 -13.85 19.84
CA ALA A 44 1.28 -13.04 20.93
C ALA A 44 0.33 -11.98 20.35
N GLY A 45 -0.91 -11.95 20.86
CA GLY A 45 -2.06 -11.26 20.24
C GLY A 45 -2.14 -9.75 20.45
N ASP A 46 -1.01 -9.07 20.66
CA ASP A 46 -0.94 -7.64 20.99
C ASP A 46 -0.36 -6.78 19.85
N GLY A 47 -0.33 -7.30 18.62
CA GLY A 47 -0.01 -6.52 17.43
C GLY A 47 -1.13 -6.52 16.40
N TRP A 48 -0.94 -5.74 15.33
CA TRP A 48 -1.90 -5.63 14.24
C TRP A 48 -1.87 -6.86 13.32
N SER A 49 -3.03 -7.27 12.82
CA SER A 49 -3.18 -8.21 11.70
C SER A 49 -4.32 -7.80 10.79
N ASN A 50 -4.37 -8.34 9.57
CA ASN A 50 -5.48 -8.16 8.63
C ASN A 50 -6.84 -8.31 9.34
N GLY A 51 -7.77 -7.38 9.09
CA GLY A 51 -9.10 -7.33 9.71
C GLY A 51 -9.15 -6.69 11.09
N ILE A 52 -8.00 -6.32 11.69
CA ILE A 52 -7.94 -5.55 12.93
C ILE A 52 -7.80 -4.07 12.59
N THR A 53 -8.53 -3.21 13.29
CA THR A 53 -8.40 -1.74 13.16
C THR A 53 -6.96 -1.30 13.45
N PRO A 54 -6.30 -0.57 12.55
CA PRO A 54 -4.97 -0.02 12.78
C PRO A 54 -4.85 0.87 14.02
N TRP A 55 -3.67 0.88 14.64
CA TRP A 55 -3.37 1.72 15.80
C TRP A 55 -3.66 3.21 15.57
N LEU A 56 -3.35 3.74 14.39
CA LEU A 56 -3.58 5.17 14.13
C LEU A 56 -5.07 5.52 14.26
N ARG A 57 -5.97 4.68 13.73
CA ARG A 57 -7.43 4.86 13.85
C ARG A 57 -7.93 4.75 15.29
N GLN A 58 -7.33 3.87 16.09
CA GLN A 58 -7.70 3.70 17.49
C GLN A 58 -7.23 4.87 18.37
N SER A 59 -6.00 5.35 18.12
CA SER A 59 -5.39 6.37 18.96
C SER A 59 -5.85 7.77 18.59
N GLN A 60 -6.08 8.03 17.31
CA GLN A 60 -6.36 9.37 16.74
C GLN A 60 -5.35 10.44 17.19
N LYS A 61 -4.14 10.03 17.57
CA LYS A 61 -3.11 10.94 18.03
C LYS A 61 -2.28 11.45 16.86
N PRO A 62 -1.83 12.72 16.90
CA PRO A 62 -0.80 13.19 15.98
C PRO A 62 0.45 12.33 16.06
N PHE A 63 1.15 12.21 14.94
CA PHE A 63 2.41 11.48 14.82
C PHE A 63 3.39 12.21 13.90
N ASN A 64 4.62 11.71 13.84
CA ASN A 64 5.67 12.29 13.00
C ASN A 64 5.35 12.01 11.53
N CYS A 65 5.15 13.07 10.74
CA CYS A 65 5.02 12.96 9.29
C CYS A 65 6.26 12.29 8.70
N TYR A 66 6.06 11.27 7.86
CA TYR A 66 7.16 10.54 7.23
C TYR A 66 8.02 11.42 6.29
N TRP A 67 7.49 12.55 5.84
CA TRP A 67 8.18 13.45 4.92
C TRP A 67 8.87 14.62 5.62
N CYS A 68 8.15 15.46 6.37
CA CYS A 68 8.78 16.62 7.03
C CYS A 68 9.29 16.33 8.45
N GLY A 69 8.87 15.23 9.08
CA GLY A 69 9.23 14.90 10.46
C GLY A 69 8.45 15.66 11.54
N SER A 70 7.62 16.66 11.16
CA SER A 70 6.76 17.39 12.11
C SER A 70 5.74 16.46 12.77
N VAL A 71 5.42 16.71 14.05
CA VAL A 71 4.43 15.95 14.86
C VAL A 71 3.01 16.45 14.60
N GLU A 72 2.69 16.66 13.33
CA GLU A 72 1.45 17.29 12.86
C GLU A 72 0.75 16.43 11.80
N ALA A 73 1.19 15.18 11.62
CA ALA A 73 0.45 14.23 10.81
C ALA A 73 -0.72 13.66 11.62
N ILE A 74 -1.90 13.66 11.03
CA ILE A 74 -3.15 13.16 11.61
C ILE A 74 -3.82 12.21 10.63
N LEU A 75 -4.81 11.43 11.09
CA LEU A 75 -5.65 10.65 10.18
C LEU A 75 -6.33 11.61 9.19
N SER A 76 -6.30 11.28 7.89
CA SER A 76 -6.96 12.09 6.86
C SER A 76 -8.47 12.02 7.01
N TRP A 77 -9.16 13.07 6.58
CA TRP A 77 -10.62 13.03 6.47
C TRP A 77 -11.09 12.05 5.38
N GLY A 78 -10.25 11.81 4.36
CA GLY A 78 -10.51 10.84 3.29
C GLY A 78 -10.28 9.38 3.69
N ASP A 79 -9.76 9.11 4.89
CA ASP A 79 -9.46 7.75 5.33
C ASP A 79 -10.71 6.86 5.41
N ILE A 80 -10.65 5.70 4.75
CA ILE A 80 -11.74 4.72 4.71
C ILE A 80 -11.63 3.80 5.92
N GLY A 81 -12.41 4.07 6.96
CA GLY A 81 -12.34 3.39 8.26
C GLY A 81 -12.44 1.85 8.18
N GLU A 82 -13.18 1.32 7.21
CA GLU A 82 -13.37 -0.11 6.97
C GLU A 82 -12.15 -0.81 6.36
N ASP A 83 -11.27 -0.09 5.66
CA ASP A 83 -10.10 -0.70 5.03
C ASP A 83 -8.97 -0.87 6.04
N THR A 84 -8.90 -2.03 6.69
CA THR A 84 -7.91 -2.26 7.75
C THR A 84 -6.45 -2.30 7.30
N GLU A 85 -6.16 -2.38 5.99
CA GLU A 85 -4.79 -2.51 5.48
C GLU A 85 -4.31 -1.27 4.70
N ARG A 86 -5.18 -0.28 4.55
CA ARG A 86 -4.85 1.05 4.03
C ARG A 86 -5.12 2.08 5.10
N ILE A 87 -4.28 3.08 5.20
CA ILE A 87 -4.48 4.25 6.07
C ILE A 87 -4.16 5.48 5.26
N GLU A 88 -5.05 6.45 5.24
CA GLU A 88 -4.73 7.78 4.70
C GLU A 88 -4.42 8.74 5.86
N PHE A 89 -3.31 9.48 5.75
CA PHE A 89 -2.98 10.52 6.71
C PHE A 89 -2.77 11.87 6.03
N TYR A 90 -3.01 12.93 6.78
CA TYR A 90 -2.83 14.31 6.37
C TYR A 90 -1.77 15.01 7.22
N CYS A 91 -0.83 15.74 6.61
CA CYS A 91 0.15 16.57 7.33
C CYS A 91 -0.33 18.02 7.45
N GLN A 92 -0.53 18.47 8.69
CA GLN A 92 -1.00 19.83 8.97
C GLN A 92 0.11 20.89 8.92
N ASN A 93 1.38 20.49 8.89
CA ASN A 93 2.50 21.41 8.76
C ASN A 93 2.34 22.23 7.46
N PRO A 94 2.17 23.58 7.53
CA PRO A 94 2.02 24.39 6.33
C PRO A 94 3.22 24.30 5.39
N ASP A 95 4.41 24.01 5.91
CA ASP A 95 5.66 23.93 5.15
C ASP A 95 5.92 22.52 4.56
N CYS A 96 4.99 21.58 4.78
CA CYS A 96 5.08 20.23 4.22
C CYS A 96 4.16 20.10 3.00
N ASN A 97 4.74 19.86 1.82
CA ASN A 97 3.93 19.60 0.64
C ASN A 97 3.38 18.18 0.57
N ALA A 98 3.87 17.20 1.34
CA ALA A 98 3.27 15.87 1.43
C ALA A 98 1.97 15.95 2.25
N ARG A 99 0.92 16.47 1.61
CA ARG A 99 -0.35 16.81 2.25
C ARG A 99 -1.16 15.57 2.57
N GLU A 100 -1.45 14.74 1.56
CA GLU A 100 -2.19 13.49 1.72
C GLU A 100 -1.31 12.32 1.32
N VAL A 101 -1.27 11.33 2.19
CA VAL A 101 -0.43 10.15 2.02
C VAL A 101 -1.23 8.90 2.31
N ASP A 102 -1.22 7.98 1.35
CA ASP A 102 -1.72 6.62 1.51
C ASP A 102 -0.61 5.71 2.04
N VAL A 103 -0.89 4.98 3.11
CA VAL A 103 -0.02 3.93 3.65
C VAL A 103 -0.74 2.59 3.51
N LEU A 104 -0.30 1.78 2.55
CA LEU A 104 -0.92 0.51 2.17
C LEU A 104 -0.02 -0.67 2.55
N VAL A 105 -0.56 -1.69 3.24
CA VAL A 105 0.13 -2.98 3.41
C VAL A 105 0.10 -3.74 2.07
N VAL A 106 1.28 -4.05 1.54
CA VAL A 106 1.43 -4.76 0.25
C VAL A 106 1.90 -6.20 0.39
N ASP A 107 2.55 -6.53 1.51
CA ASP A 107 2.79 -7.90 1.93
C ASP A 107 2.55 -7.97 3.43
N ASP A 108 1.57 -8.76 3.83
CA ASP A 108 1.42 -9.19 5.21
C ASP A 108 1.81 -10.67 5.38
N GLY A 109 2.24 -11.34 4.29
CA GLY A 109 2.49 -12.78 4.24
C GLY A 109 1.28 -13.64 3.86
N THR A 110 0.14 -13.03 3.49
CA THR A 110 -1.07 -13.72 3.03
C THR A 110 -1.33 -13.48 1.53
N ASP A 111 -2.05 -14.43 0.92
CA ASP A 111 -2.50 -14.27 -0.47
C ASP A 111 -3.64 -13.24 -0.60
N THR A 112 -4.36 -12.97 0.48
CA THR A 112 -5.48 -12.01 0.48
C THR A 112 -4.96 -10.61 0.17
N THR A 113 -3.99 -10.12 0.95
CA THR A 113 -3.37 -8.80 0.74
C THR A 113 -2.76 -8.68 -0.65
N ARG A 114 -2.02 -9.69 -1.10
CA ARG A 114 -1.40 -9.70 -2.44
C ARG A 114 -2.41 -9.72 -3.59
N ARG A 115 -3.65 -10.14 -3.34
CA ARG A 115 -4.71 -10.19 -4.37
C ARG A 115 -5.48 -8.88 -4.50
N ARG A 116 -5.40 -7.98 -3.51
CA ARG A 116 -6.06 -6.68 -3.54
C ARG A 116 -5.60 -5.87 -4.76
N ALA A 117 -6.52 -5.10 -5.33
CA ALA A 117 -6.26 -4.33 -6.55
C ALA A 117 -5.20 -3.25 -6.31
N ASP A 118 -5.27 -2.55 -5.19
CA ASP A 118 -4.33 -1.51 -4.77
C ASP A 118 -2.93 -2.07 -4.52
N ALA A 119 -2.81 -3.19 -3.80
CA ALA A 119 -1.52 -3.84 -3.56
C ALA A 119 -0.87 -4.29 -4.87
N LYS A 120 -1.66 -4.80 -5.83
CA LYS A 120 -1.17 -5.12 -7.18
C LYS A 120 -0.76 -3.89 -7.96
N ALA A 121 -1.52 -2.80 -7.88
CA ALA A 121 -1.17 -1.55 -8.54
C ALA A 121 0.19 -1.05 -8.05
N LEU A 122 0.39 -0.97 -6.73
CA LEU A 122 1.66 -0.52 -6.17
C LEU A 122 2.83 -1.47 -6.42
N GLN A 123 2.59 -2.78 -6.56
CA GLN A 123 3.62 -3.73 -6.97
C GLN A 123 3.97 -3.64 -8.45
N ARG A 124 2.99 -3.32 -9.30
CA ARG A 124 3.17 -3.16 -10.75
C ARG A 124 4.02 -1.94 -11.10
N PHE A 125 3.84 -0.86 -10.36
CA PHE A 125 4.57 0.38 -10.54
C PHE A 125 5.57 0.50 -9.38
N PRO A 126 6.83 0.03 -9.49
CA PRO A 126 7.76 0.00 -8.37
C PRO A 126 8.25 1.38 -7.88
N GLY A 127 7.73 2.47 -8.47
CA GLY A 127 8.12 3.85 -8.22
C GLY A 127 8.68 4.47 -9.49
N GLU A 128 8.30 5.72 -9.75
CA GLU A 128 8.85 6.49 -10.87
C GLU A 128 9.91 7.45 -10.32
N VAL A 129 11.11 7.40 -10.90
CA VAL A 129 12.03 8.52 -10.79
C VAL A 129 11.47 9.62 -11.68
N LEU A 130 10.71 10.53 -11.10
CA LEU A 130 10.20 11.67 -11.82
C LEU A 130 11.42 12.38 -12.48
N ALA A 131 11.39 12.63 -13.80
CA ALA A 131 12.56 13.08 -14.57
C ALA A 131 12.94 14.56 -14.33
N ASP A 132 12.02 15.54 -14.41
CA ASP A 132 12.34 16.98 -14.19
C ASP A 132 11.64 17.75 -13.04
N PRO A 133 12.37 18.59 -12.26
CA PRO A 133 11.76 19.45 -11.23
C PRO A 133 10.71 20.38 -11.81
N VAL A 134 9.46 20.19 -11.36
CA VAL A 134 8.40 21.18 -11.58
C VAL A 134 8.66 22.31 -10.61
N LEU A 135 9.40 23.32 -11.06
CA LEU A 135 9.55 24.58 -10.34
C LEU A 135 8.17 25.26 -10.34
N ILE A 136 7.53 25.32 -9.17
CA ILE A 136 6.38 26.19 -8.99
C ILE A 136 6.93 27.54 -8.55
N ASN A 137 7.15 28.39 -9.55
CA ASN A 137 7.63 29.78 -9.45
C ASN A 137 9.13 29.89 -9.11
N ASP A 138 9.83 30.77 -9.84
CA ASP A 138 11.28 30.90 -9.86
C ASP A 138 11.93 31.42 -8.54
N ASP A 139 11.17 31.64 -7.46
CA ASP A 139 11.65 32.46 -6.33
C ASP A 139 11.43 31.93 -4.90
N GLU A 140 10.83 30.77 -4.63
CA GLU A 140 10.67 30.31 -3.23
C GLU A 140 11.15 28.88 -2.96
N GLN A 141 12.18 28.80 -2.12
CA GLN A 141 12.64 27.59 -1.43
C GLN A 141 11.57 27.11 -0.44
N LEU A 142 10.54 26.42 -0.93
CA LEU A 142 9.55 25.78 -0.09
C LEU A 142 10.08 24.43 0.44
N GLY A 143 9.79 24.14 1.72
CA GLY A 143 10.06 22.86 2.39
C GLY A 143 9.51 21.67 1.61
N TRP A 144 9.91 20.43 1.99
CA TRP A 144 9.79 19.19 1.18
C TRP A 144 8.82 19.35 -0.01
N MET A 145 9.36 19.67 -1.20
CA MET A 145 8.64 19.50 -2.45
C MET A 145 9.06 18.16 -3.03
N VAL A 146 8.27 17.61 -3.94
CA VAL A 146 8.80 16.62 -4.86
C VAL A 146 9.94 17.27 -5.65
N ARG A 147 11.17 17.12 -5.12
CA ARG A 147 12.54 17.19 -5.68
C ARG A 147 13.45 18.20 -5.01
N THR A 148 12.97 18.95 -4.01
CA THR A 148 13.86 19.70 -3.13
C THR A 148 14.27 18.82 -1.95
N SER A 149 15.58 18.70 -1.80
CA SER A 149 16.19 18.32 -0.52
C SER A 149 15.54 19.14 0.61
N PRO A 150 15.20 18.53 1.76
CA PRO A 150 15.73 17.26 2.23
C PRO A 150 14.94 16.02 1.78
N LEU A 151 15.62 14.87 1.76
CA LEU A 151 14.99 13.55 1.70
C LEU A 151 13.85 13.46 2.73
N PRO A 152 12.80 12.65 2.48
CA PRO A 152 11.79 12.37 3.48
C PRO A 152 12.43 12.07 4.85
N SER A 153 11.98 12.75 5.91
CA SER A 153 12.51 12.64 7.26
C SER A 153 12.58 11.19 7.76
N ALA A 154 11.65 10.35 7.31
CA ALA A 154 11.66 8.91 7.57
C ALA A 154 12.97 8.22 7.15
N ARG A 155 13.63 8.69 6.08
CA ARG A 155 14.91 8.14 5.59
C ARG A 155 16.12 8.58 6.43
N THR A 156 16.02 9.67 7.18
CA THR A 156 17.12 10.20 8.00
C THR A 156 16.99 9.89 9.48
N SER A 157 15.78 9.56 9.95
CA SER A 157 15.47 9.29 11.36
C SER A 157 15.69 7.84 11.80
N GLY A 158 16.10 6.95 10.89
CA GLY A 158 16.41 5.54 11.16
C GLY A 158 15.17 4.65 11.24
N GLN A 159 14.28 4.89 12.21
CA GLN A 159 13.03 4.14 12.37
C GLN A 159 11.83 5.05 12.60
N VAL A 160 10.75 4.76 11.87
CA VAL A 160 9.48 5.47 11.99
C VAL A 160 8.42 4.64 12.72
N GLN A 161 7.40 5.35 13.22
CA GLN A 161 6.25 4.72 13.83
C GLN A 161 5.44 3.95 12.80
N CYS A 162 5.16 2.67 13.07
CA CYS A 162 4.24 1.87 12.28
C CYS A 162 2.80 2.31 12.54
N LEU A 163 2.06 2.78 11.52
CA LEU A 163 0.66 3.23 11.71
C LEU A 163 -0.31 2.08 12.04
N PHE A 164 0.10 0.84 11.76
CA PHE A 164 -0.69 -0.36 12.03
C PHE A 164 -0.58 -0.82 13.48
N CYS A 165 0.63 -0.96 14.03
CA CYS A 165 0.84 -1.43 15.40
C CYS A 165 1.25 -0.36 16.42
N GLY A 166 1.52 0.87 15.98
CA GLY A 166 1.91 2.01 16.82
C GLY A 166 3.33 1.99 17.35
N LYS A 167 4.13 0.96 17.06
CA LYS A 167 5.53 0.84 17.53
C LYS A 167 6.50 1.54 16.57
N GLN A 168 7.51 2.20 17.11
CA GLN A 168 8.63 2.76 16.35
C GLN A 168 9.58 1.63 15.93
N THR A 169 9.21 0.94 14.85
CA THR A 169 9.84 -0.31 14.40
C THR A 169 9.84 -0.46 12.89
N CYS A 170 9.34 0.54 12.14
CA CYS A 170 9.40 0.51 10.69
C CYS A 170 10.74 1.05 10.23
N ASP A 171 11.53 0.19 9.59
CA ASP A 171 12.67 0.66 8.80
C ASP A 171 12.14 1.17 7.46
N VAL A 172 12.72 2.25 6.95
CA VAL A 172 12.49 2.68 5.56
C VAL A 172 13.52 1.98 4.69
N ASP A 173 13.10 1.50 3.51
CA ASP A 173 14.03 0.94 2.54
C ASP A 173 15.10 1.98 2.16
N PRO A 174 16.37 1.74 2.52
CA PRO A 174 17.45 2.69 2.20
C PRO A 174 17.77 2.67 0.70
N ALA A 175 17.44 1.58 0.00
CA ALA A 175 17.66 1.39 -1.42
C ALA A 175 16.42 1.74 -2.27
N GLY A 176 15.29 2.10 -1.64
CA GLY A 176 14.13 2.61 -2.36
C GLY A 176 14.56 3.86 -3.13
N ASP A 177 14.63 3.72 -4.46
CA ASP A 177 15.20 4.64 -5.44
C ASP A 177 14.73 6.09 -5.26
N SER A 178 15.34 7.02 -5.99
CA SER A 178 15.10 8.49 -6.03
C SER A 178 13.64 8.99 -6.13
N ASP A 179 12.66 8.10 -6.10
CA ASP A 179 11.26 8.40 -5.84
C ASP A 179 11.07 8.88 -4.39
N ILE A 180 11.07 10.20 -4.27
CA ILE A 180 10.83 10.93 -3.03
C ILE A 180 9.34 10.92 -2.60
N GLY A 181 8.40 10.67 -3.52
CA GLY A 181 6.97 10.62 -3.20
C GLY A 181 6.52 9.24 -2.72
N ARG A 182 7.45 8.27 -2.62
CA ARG A 182 7.15 6.90 -2.23
C ARG A 182 8.18 6.38 -1.23
N LEU A 183 7.70 5.70 -0.20
CA LEU A 183 8.53 5.01 0.80
C LEU A 183 8.08 3.58 0.93
N THR A 184 9.03 2.64 0.82
CA THR A 184 8.81 1.26 1.26
C THR A 184 9.18 1.15 2.73
N LEU A 185 8.24 0.65 3.53
CA LEU A 185 8.34 0.51 4.98
C LEU A 185 8.34 -0.97 5.37
N TYR A 186 9.27 -1.37 6.24
CA TYR A 186 9.36 -2.73 6.77
C TYR A 186 9.14 -2.74 8.28
N CYS A 187 8.01 -3.28 8.76
CA CYS A 187 7.78 -3.36 10.20
C CYS A 187 8.56 -4.52 10.81
N ARG A 188 9.48 -4.20 11.74
CA ARG A 188 10.27 -5.21 12.46
C ARG A 188 9.58 -5.77 13.70
N ASN A 189 8.43 -5.22 14.09
CA ASN A 189 7.69 -5.73 15.23
C ASN A 189 7.17 -7.15 14.91
N PRO A 190 7.66 -8.21 15.59
CA PRO A 190 7.22 -9.58 15.36
C PRO A 190 5.74 -9.81 15.64
N ARG A 191 5.05 -8.88 16.29
CA ARG A 191 3.61 -8.96 16.57
C ARG A 191 2.77 -8.25 15.52
N CYS A 192 3.36 -7.40 14.69
CA CYS A 192 2.67 -6.70 13.60
C CYS A 192 2.76 -7.48 12.29
N ALA A 193 1.62 -7.84 11.70
CA ALA A 193 1.56 -8.57 10.45
C ALA A 193 1.88 -7.71 9.22
N ALA A 194 1.91 -6.38 9.34
CA ALA A 194 2.30 -5.48 8.25
C ALA A 194 3.81 -5.63 7.96
N ASP A 195 4.18 -6.70 7.25
CA ASP A 195 5.56 -7.06 6.91
C ASP A 195 6.17 -5.97 6.01
N THR A 196 5.49 -5.66 4.91
CA THR A 196 5.83 -4.56 3.99
C THR A 196 4.63 -3.66 3.75
N ALA A 197 4.82 -2.36 3.92
CA ALA A 197 3.88 -1.33 3.55
C ALA A 197 4.52 -0.30 2.61
N ILE A 198 3.71 0.35 1.79
CA ILE A 198 4.13 1.46 0.93
C ILE A 198 3.41 2.70 1.41
N ALA A 199 4.17 3.74 1.73
CA ALA A 199 3.63 5.08 1.90
C ALA A 199 3.81 5.85 0.58
N LEU A 200 2.72 6.36 0.02
CA LEU A 200 2.68 7.05 -1.27
C LEU A 200 2.01 8.42 -1.07
N VAL A 201 2.68 9.49 -1.51
CA VAL A 201 2.06 10.82 -1.53
C VAL A 201 1.01 10.83 -2.64
N GLY A 202 -0.26 10.95 -2.27
CA GLY A 202 -1.38 11.03 -3.21
C GLY A 202 -1.67 12.46 -3.67
N ARG A 203 -1.40 13.43 -2.79
CA ARG A 203 -1.47 14.86 -3.09
C ARG A 203 -0.30 15.58 -2.47
N ASP A 204 0.46 16.25 -3.33
CA ASP A 204 1.29 17.37 -2.91
C ASP A 204 0.72 18.68 -3.43
N GLY A 205 1.22 19.82 -2.97
CA GLY A 205 0.80 21.14 -3.44
C GLY A 205 1.00 21.39 -4.95
N THR A 206 1.36 20.34 -5.72
CA THR A 206 1.65 20.38 -7.15
C THR A 206 0.73 19.40 -7.92
N PRO A 207 0.54 19.62 -9.24
CA PRO A 207 -0.08 18.61 -10.09
C PRO A 207 0.83 17.40 -10.39
N ALA A 208 2.15 17.51 -10.16
CA ALA A 208 3.12 16.51 -10.60
C ALA A 208 2.89 15.13 -9.96
N THR A 209 2.61 15.12 -8.66
CA THR A 209 2.35 13.88 -7.93
C THR A 209 1.00 13.26 -8.28
N GLN A 210 0.00 14.08 -8.59
CA GLN A 210 -1.35 13.60 -8.93
C GLN A 210 -1.40 12.86 -10.26
N ASN A 211 -0.42 13.07 -11.14
CA ASN A 211 -0.34 12.46 -12.46
C ASN A 211 0.57 11.22 -12.52
N ARG A 212 1.13 10.79 -11.38
CA ARG A 212 1.95 9.56 -11.33
C ARG A 212 1.10 8.35 -11.69
N GLU A 213 1.69 7.36 -12.35
CA GLU A 213 0.98 6.12 -12.72
C GLU A 213 0.47 5.36 -11.49
N ASP A 214 1.26 5.30 -10.41
CA ASP A 214 0.86 4.62 -9.18
C ASP A 214 -0.26 5.34 -8.42
N VAL A 215 -0.20 6.67 -8.33
CA VAL A 215 -1.28 7.50 -7.75
C VAL A 215 -2.54 7.43 -8.60
N THR A 216 -2.42 7.49 -9.93
CA THR A 216 -3.55 7.38 -10.86
C THR A 216 -4.23 6.02 -10.73
N ALA A 217 -3.45 4.94 -10.67
CA ALA A 217 -3.98 3.59 -10.51
C ALA A 217 -4.73 3.41 -9.19
N LEU A 218 -4.24 3.99 -8.07
CA LEU A 218 -4.99 3.99 -6.81
C LEU A 218 -6.29 4.80 -6.93
N ARG A 219 -6.24 5.99 -7.54
CA ARG A 219 -7.41 6.84 -7.72
C ARG A 219 -8.50 6.16 -8.56
N GLU A 220 -8.13 5.44 -9.61
CA GLU A 220 -9.07 4.66 -10.44
C GLU A 220 -9.70 3.49 -9.70
N ILE A 221 -9.03 2.95 -8.67
CA ILE A 221 -9.61 1.92 -7.80
C ILE A 221 -10.64 2.54 -6.86
N ASP A 222 -10.32 3.69 -6.27
CA ASP A 222 -11.20 4.39 -5.33
C ASP A 222 -12.40 5.04 -6.03
N ASN A 223 -12.15 5.58 -7.22
CA ASN A 223 -13.11 6.31 -8.04
C ASN A 223 -13.06 5.78 -9.47
N PRO A 224 -13.65 4.60 -9.73
CA PRO A 224 -13.61 4.00 -11.05
C PRO A 224 -14.24 4.93 -12.09
N PRO A 225 -13.62 5.10 -13.26
CA PRO A 225 -14.21 5.90 -14.32
C PRO A 225 -15.56 5.29 -14.71
N PRO A 226 -16.52 6.12 -15.15
CA PRO A 226 -17.80 5.62 -15.62
C PRO A 226 -17.55 4.60 -16.73
N PRO A 227 -18.37 3.53 -16.82
CA PRO A 227 -18.24 2.56 -17.89
C PRO A 227 -18.36 3.29 -19.23
N PRO A 228 -17.60 2.88 -20.27
CA PRO A 228 -17.67 3.52 -21.57
C PRO A 228 -19.12 3.48 -22.07
N SER A 229 -19.65 4.64 -22.48
CA SER A 229 -21.02 4.75 -22.98
C SER A 229 -21.25 3.74 -24.11
N ALA A 230 -22.33 2.96 -24.00
CA ALA A 230 -22.74 1.98 -25.00
C ALA A 230 -22.94 2.57 -26.41
N ASP A 231 -23.04 3.91 -26.52
CA ASP A 231 -23.15 4.65 -27.78
C ASP A 231 -21.91 4.56 -28.68
N GLY A 232 -20.77 4.08 -28.16
CA GLY A 232 -19.56 3.79 -28.93
C GLY A 232 -19.39 2.32 -29.31
N ALA A 233 -20.29 1.42 -28.91
CA ALA A 233 -20.18 0.02 -29.27
C ALA A 233 -20.24 -0.12 -30.80
N PRO A 234 -19.23 -0.73 -31.46
CA PRO A 234 -19.33 -0.98 -32.89
C PRO A 234 -20.60 -1.78 -33.12
N ARG A 235 -21.55 -1.19 -33.85
CA ARG A 235 -22.77 -1.88 -34.25
C ARG A 235 -22.32 -3.12 -35.03
N ILE A 236 -22.34 -4.28 -34.37
CA ILE A 236 -22.22 -5.57 -35.04
C ILE A 236 -23.43 -5.61 -35.95
N ARG A 237 -23.22 -5.28 -37.24
CA ARG A 237 -24.26 -5.45 -38.25
C ARG A 237 -24.64 -6.92 -38.19
N PRO A 238 -25.93 -7.26 -37.99
CA PRO A 238 -26.34 -8.65 -38.08
C PRO A 238 -25.88 -9.18 -39.44
N VAL A 239 -25.05 -10.22 -39.41
CA VAL A 239 -24.65 -10.95 -40.61
C VAL A 239 -25.95 -11.43 -41.23
N GLY A 240 -26.31 -10.84 -42.37
CA GLY A 240 -27.55 -11.11 -43.06
C GLY A 240 -27.69 -12.62 -43.27
N HIS A 241 -28.69 -13.20 -42.62
CA HIS A 241 -29.11 -14.56 -42.90
C HIS A 241 -29.71 -14.60 -44.31
N ARG A 242 -28.92 -15.15 -45.24
CA ARG A 242 -29.25 -16.11 -46.30
C ARG A 242 -30.48 -15.83 -47.18
N THR A 243 -30.32 -16.06 -48.49
CA THR A 243 -31.00 -17.19 -49.14
C THR A 243 -30.28 -17.54 -50.43
N ASP A 244 -29.74 -18.76 -50.46
CA ASP A 244 -29.24 -19.43 -51.64
C ASP A 244 -30.41 -19.62 -52.61
N GLY A 245 -30.38 -18.94 -53.76
CA GLY A 245 -31.35 -19.09 -54.84
C GLY A 245 -31.16 -20.44 -55.53
N VAL A 246 -31.80 -21.49 -55.02
CA VAL A 246 -32.00 -22.74 -55.75
C VAL A 246 -33.18 -22.53 -56.72
N LEU A 247 -32.85 -22.23 -57.98
CA LEU A 247 -33.82 -22.24 -59.08
C LEU A 247 -34.17 -23.70 -59.42
N ASP A 248 -35.32 -24.14 -58.94
CA ASP A 248 -36.00 -25.35 -59.41
C ASP A 248 -36.62 -25.06 -60.79
N ARG A 249 -35.99 -25.57 -61.87
CA ARG A 249 -36.57 -25.61 -63.21
C ARG A 249 -37.28 -26.95 -63.41
N ARG A 250 -38.60 -26.95 -63.26
CA ARG A 250 -39.48 -27.99 -63.82
C ARG A 250 -40.69 -27.40 -64.52
N ARG A 251 -40.78 -27.77 -65.81
CA ARG A 251 -41.95 -27.90 -66.70
C ARG A 251 -42.45 -26.65 -67.45
N GLY A 252 -42.60 -26.87 -68.76
CA GLY A 252 -43.12 -25.96 -69.78
C GLY A 252 -42.46 -26.29 -71.10
#